data_AF-A0A2N7N2A4-F1
#
_entry.id   AF-A0A2N7N2A4-F1
#
_cell.length_a   1.000
_cell.length_b   1.000
_cell.length_c   1.000
_cell.angle_alpha   90.00
_cell.angle_beta   90.00
_cell.angle_gamma   90.00
#
_symmetry.space_group_name_H-M   'P 1'
#
loop_
_entity.id
_entity.type
_entity.pdbx_description
1 polymer ?
#
loop_
_entity_poly.entity_id
_entity_poly.type
_entity_poly.pdbx_seq_one_letter_code
_entity_poly.pdbx_strand_id
1 'polypeptide(L)'
;MESLLSVSSLVAAISGALGAYFGAYLKEKAKNKAIQEDLKELQKQLKENTLIVERVRTDFGEKAWISQQVWGKKQEAYHAIFGLLLHIKRYVEHQVLEFEEWEYIHRYHPYFQNFDKSHEEGLRAMWEKDRKDFEELRKEPDSEELTRELKTKYDDAILELLQIVELEAIYISSEIPIELNNMRDELGKTYDAEDWDEHFSRLASQMDETINKVREISRVELKL
;
A
#
# COMPACT_ATOMS: atom_id res chain seq x y z
N MET A 1 4.43 11.28 108.09
CA MET A 1 3.99 12.02 106.89
C MET A 1 4.84 11.67 105.67
N GLU A 2 6.13 11.35 105.83
CA GLU A 2 7.04 10.96 104.72
C GLU A 2 6.77 9.56 104.10
N SER A 3 6.25 8.58 104.86
CA SER A 3 5.99 7.21 104.33
C SER A 3 4.77 7.12 103.39
N LEU A 4 3.79 8.01 103.52
CA LEU A 4 2.62 8.08 102.63
C LEU A 4 2.97 8.76 101.30
N LEU A 5 3.89 9.73 101.32
CA LEU A 5 4.37 10.42 100.12
C LEU A 5 5.19 9.47 99.22
N SER A 6 6.06 8.63 99.78
CA SER A 6 6.87 7.68 98.98
C SER A 6 6.03 6.60 98.31
N VAL A 7 5.03 6.02 99.00
CA VAL A 7 4.11 5.03 98.42
C VAL A 7 3.26 5.65 97.30
N SER A 8 2.77 6.89 97.47
CA SER A 8 2.01 7.58 96.42
C SER A 8 2.85 7.84 95.16
N SER A 9 4.13 8.20 95.33
CA SER A 9 5.05 8.44 94.22
C SER A 9 5.40 7.16 93.45
N LEU A 10 5.52 6.03 94.16
CA LEU A 10 5.75 4.71 93.55
C LEU A 10 4.55 4.24 92.74
N VAL A 11 3.33 4.41 93.27
CA VAL A 11 2.09 4.09 92.55
C VAL A 11 1.96 4.98 91.31
N ALA A 12 2.23 6.28 91.42
CA ALA A 12 2.21 7.20 90.28
C ALA A 12 3.25 6.84 89.20
N ALA A 13 4.46 6.43 89.59
CA ALA A 13 5.50 5.99 88.67
C ALA A 13 5.12 4.69 87.94
N ILE A 14 4.54 3.71 88.65
CA ILE A 14 4.05 2.46 88.06
C ILE A 14 2.87 2.72 87.11
N SER A 15 1.92 3.57 87.50
CA SER A 15 0.80 3.97 86.65
C SER A 15 1.27 4.74 85.40
N GLY A 16 2.28 5.60 85.54
CA GLY A 16 2.90 6.32 84.41
C GLY A 16 3.64 5.38 83.45
N ALA A 17 4.40 4.42 83.98
CA ALA A 17 5.11 3.42 83.17
C ALA A 17 4.15 2.49 82.41
N LEU A 18 3.08 2.03 83.08
CA LEU A 18 2.03 1.24 82.45
C LEU A 18 1.28 2.05 81.38
N GLY A 19 0.93 3.32 81.69
CA GLY A 19 0.30 4.23 80.72
C GLY A 19 1.16 4.47 79.48
N ALA A 20 2.47 4.67 79.66
CA ALA A 20 3.42 4.84 78.57
C ALA A 20 3.59 3.56 77.74
N TYR A 21 3.69 2.38 78.37
CA TYR A 21 3.78 1.10 77.68
C TYR A 21 2.53 0.79 76.86
N PHE A 22 1.33 0.93 77.45
CA PHE A 22 0.07 0.73 76.74
C PHE A 22 -0.13 1.77 75.64
N GLY A 23 0.22 3.03 75.87
CA GLY A 23 0.18 4.08 74.85
C GLY A 23 1.09 3.77 73.66
N ALA A 24 2.32 3.33 73.90
CA ALA A 24 3.26 2.92 72.86
C ALA A 24 2.77 1.68 72.10
N TYR A 25 2.24 0.67 72.81
CA TYR A 25 1.69 -0.55 72.21
C TYR A 25 0.48 -0.26 71.33
N LEU A 26 -0.48 0.56 71.80
CA LEU A 26 -1.65 0.96 71.02
C LEU A 26 -1.25 1.78 69.79
N LYS A 27 -0.28 2.70 69.94
CA LYS A 27 0.25 3.47 68.82
C LYS A 27 0.89 2.58 67.77
N GLU A 28 1.72 1.62 68.17
CA GLU A 28 2.38 0.72 67.23
C GLU A 28 1.39 -0.24 66.56
N LYS A 29 0.39 -0.73 67.31
CA LYS A 29 -0.68 -1.56 66.75
C LYS A 29 -1.57 -0.79 65.77
N ALA A 30 -1.90 0.47 66.09
CA ALA A 30 -2.66 1.34 65.19
C ALA A 30 -1.86 1.64 63.92
N LYS A 31 -0.56 1.92 64.05
CA LYS A 31 0.35 2.13 62.92
C LYS A 31 0.48 0.89 62.04
N ASN A 32 0.67 -0.29 62.63
CA ASN A 32 0.74 -1.55 61.90
C ASN A 32 -0.57 -1.89 61.19
N LYS A 33 -1.72 -1.57 61.81
CA LYS A 33 -3.03 -1.75 61.17
C LYS A 33 -3.20 -0.81 59.97
N ALA A 34 -2.84 0.47 60.12
CA ALA A 34 -2.87 1.44 59.03
C ALA A 34 -1.96 1.00 57.87
N ILE A 35 -0.73 0.55 58.17
CA ILE A 35 0.20 0.01 57.16
C ILE A 35 -0.39 -1.20 56.43
N GLN A 36 -1.06 -2.12 57.15
CA GLN A 36 -1.70 -3.27 56.50
C GLN A 36 -2.88 -2.87 55.61
N GLU A 37 -3.66 -1.87 56.01
CA GLU A 37 -4.75 -1.33 55.21
C GLU A 37 -4.22 -0.64 53.95
N ASP A 38 -3.18 0.20 54.09
CA ASP A 38 -2.48 0.83 52.95
C ASP A 38 -1.87 -0.20 52.00
N LEU A 39 -1.23 -1.25 52.52
CA LEU A 39 -0.68 -2.34 51.69
C LEU A 39 -1.76 -3.08 50.90
N LYS A 40 -2.93 -3.33 51.51
CA LYS A 40 -4.05 -3.97 50.81
C LYS A 40 -4.60 -3.07 49.71
N GLU A 41 -4.71 -1.78 49.97
CA GLU A 41 -5.16 -0.79 48.98
C GLU A 41 -4.15 -0.69 47.83
N LEU A 42 -2.86 -0.62 48.12
CA LEU A 42 -1.79 -0.63 47.12
C LEU A 42 -1.80 -1.90 46.27
N GLN A 43 -2.00 -3.07 46.87
CA GLN A 43 -2.14 -4.34 46.14
C GLN A 43 -3.37 -4.35 45.21
N LYS A 44 -4.49 -3.80 45.69
CA LYS A 44 -5.72 -3.67 44.89
C LYS A 44 -5.50 -2.74 43.71
N GLN A 45 -4.93 -1.56 43.93
CA GLN A 45 -4.60 -0.60 42.87
C GLN A 45 -3.61 -1.19 41.87
N LEU A 46 -2.59 -1.93 42.32
CA LEU A 46 -1.65 -2.60 41.43
C LEU A 46 -2.35 -3.65 40.56
N LYS A 47 -3.24 -4.47 41.15
CA LYS A 47 -4.01 -5.47 40.41
C LYS A 47 -4.93 -4.83 39.38
N GLU A 48 -5.65 -3.76 39.76
CA GLU A 48 -6.53 -3.02 38.86
C GLU A 48 -5.74 -2.40 37.70
N ASN A 49 -4.60 -1.76 37.99
CA ASN A 49 -3.71 -1.20 36.96
C ASN A 49 -3.17 -2.27 36.02
N THR A 50 -2.72 -3.42 36.53
CA THR A 50 -2.25 -4.53 35.68
C THR A 50 -3.36 -5.03 34.77
N LEU A 51 -4.57 -5.22 35.28
CA LEU A 51 -5.71 -5.66 34.47
C LEU A 51 -6.07 -4.65 33.38
N ILE A 52 -5.99 -3.35 33.68
CA ILE A 52 -6.23 -2.29 32.69
C ILE A 52 -5.13 -2.32 31.61
N VAL A 53 -3.86 -2.40 31.99
CA VAL A 53 -2.73 -2.44 31.06
C VAL A 53 -2.80 -3.68 30.16
N GLU A 54 -3.08 -4.85 30.71
CA GLU A 54 -3.22 -6.07 29.92
C GLU A 54 -4.39 -5.98 28.93
N ARG A 55 -5.52 -5.41 29.34
CA ARG A 55 -6.66 -5.18 28.43
C ARG A 55 -6.29 -4.21 27.31
N VAL A 56 -5.69 -3.07 27.64
CA VAL A 56 -5.25 -2.08 26.64
C VAL A 56 -4.24 -2.71 25.68
N ARG A 57 -3.31 -3.53 26.20
CA ARG A 57 -2.32 -4.24 25.38
C ARG A 57 -2.99 -5.25 24.44
N THR A 58 -3.98 -5.99 24.94
CA THR A 58 -4.73 -6.97 24.14
C THR A 58 -5.52 -6.25 23.04
N ASP A 59 -6.31 -5.23 23.39
CA ASP A 59 -7.10 -4.45 22.44
C ASP A 59 -6.22 -3.79 21.37
N PHE A 60 -5.07 -3.23 21.79
CA PHE A 60 -4.10 -2.63 20.87
C PHE A 60 -3.44 -3.69 19.97
N GLY A 61 -3.09 -4.85 20.54
CA GLY A 61 -2.54 -5.98 19.81
C GLY A 61 -3.50 -6.50 18.75
N GLU A 62 -4.78 -6.68 19.09
CA GLU A 62 -5.82 -7.11 18.16
C GLU A 62 -6.03 -6.08 17.03
N LYS A 63 -6.15 -4.79 17.36
CA LYS A 63 -6.30 -3.73 16.35
C LYS A 63 -5.09 -3.63 15.43
N ALA A 64 -3.88 -3.73 15.98
CA ALA A 64 -2.65 -3.72 15.20
C ALA A 64 -2.57 -4.94 14.28
N TRP A 65 -2.94 -6.13 14.78
CA TRP A 65 -2.97 -7.35 13.99
C TRP A 65 -4.00 -7.28 12.85
N ILE A 66 -5.23 -6.85 13.12
CA ILE A 66 -6.25 -6.64 12.08
C ILE A 66 -5.75 -5.62 11.03
N SER A 67 -5.14 -4.52 11.48
CA SER A 67 -4.57 -3.52 10.58
C SER A 67 -3.47 -4.10 9.69
N GLN A 68 -2.62 -4.99 10.21
CA GLN A 68 -1.61 -5.70 9.42
C GLN A 68 -2.24 -6.64 8.39
N GLN A 69 -3.30 -7.37 8.76
CA GLN A 69 -4.02 -8.24 7.81
C GLN A 69 -4.67 -7.43 6.68
N VAL A 70 -5.34 -6.32 7.01
CA VAL A 70 -5.93 -5.42 6.02
C VAL A 70 -4.86 -4.82 5.11
N TRP A 71 -3.73 -4.39 5.68
CA TRP A 71 -2.61 -3.89 4.90
C TRP A 71 -2.06 -4.94 3.94
N GLY A 72 -1.93 -6.20 4.39
CA GLY A 72 -1.51 -7.32 3.54
C GLY A 72 -2.46 -7.53 2.37
N LYS A 73 -3.78 -7.51 2.63
CA LYS A 73 -4.80 -7.63 1.57
C LYS A 73 -4.75 -6.49 0.56
N LYS A 74 -4.60 -5.24 1.02
CA LYS A 74 -4.37 -4.09 0.14
C LYS A 74 -3.13 -4.29 -0.74
N GLN A 75 -2.03 -4.72 -0.14
CA GLN A 75 -0.76 -4.90 -0.85
C GLN A 75 -0.84 -6.03 -1.90
N GLU A 76 -1.53 -7.13 -1.59
CA GLU A 76 -1.82 -8.21 -2.53
C GLU A 76 -2.68 -7.72 -3.71
N ALA A 77 -3.78 -7.01 -3.44
CA ALA A 77 -4.65 -6.47 -4.47
C ALA A 77 -3.91 -5.49 -5.40
N TYR A 78 -3.14 -4.55 -4.83
CA TYR A 78 -2.35 -3.62 -5.63
C TYR A 78 -1.26 -4.30 -6.45
N HIS A 79 -0.60 -5.32 -5.90
CA HIS A 79 0.39 -6.09 -6.64
C HIS A 79 -0.23 -6.76 -7.87
N ALA A 80 -1.41 -7.37 -7.71
CA ALA A 80 -2.14 -7.99 -8.80
C ALA A 80 -2.56 -6.95 -9.85
N ILE A 81 -3.12 -5.81 -9.43
CA ILE A 81 -3.48 -4.70 -10.34
C ILE A 81 -2.27 -4.26 -11.18
N PHE A 82 -1.11 -4.01 -10.57
CA PHE A 82 0.09 -3.61 -11.31
C PHE A 82 0.59 -4.68 -12.29
N GLY A 83 0.50 -5.96 -11.93
CA GLY A 83 0.85 -7.07 -12.82
C GLY A 83 0.00 -7.05 -14.09
N LEU A 84 -1.31 -6.86 -13.95
CA LEU A 84 -2.24 -6.80 -15.08
C LEU A 84 -2.06 -5.54 -15.92
N LEU A 85 -1.88 -4.37 -15.28
CA LEU A 85 -1.58 -3.13 -15.99
C LEU A 85 -0.30 -3.23 -16.83
N LEU A 86 0.69 -4.00 -16.37
CA LEU A 86 1.92 -4.23 -17.15
C LEU A 86 1.67 -5.09 -18.40
N HIS A 87 0.77 -6.08 -18.33
CA HIS A 87 0.39 -6.86 -19.51
C HIS A 87 -0.31 -5.99 -20.55
N ILE A 88 -1.20 -5.12 -20.09
CA ILE A 88 -1.89 -4.15 -20.95
C ILE A 88 -0.89 -3.20 -21.59
N LYS A 89 -0.02 -2.60 -20.77
CA LYS A 89 1.02 -1.66 -21.22
C LYS A 89 1.93 -2.27 -22.28
N ARG A 90 2.39 -3.51 -22.10
CA ARG A 90 3.25 -4.18 -23.08
C ARG A 90 2.60 -4.31 -24.45
N TYR A 91 1.30 -4.59 -24.51
CA TYR A 91 0.61 -4.67 -25.78
C TYR A 91 0.44 -3.28 -26.42
N VAL A 92 0.08 -2.27 -25.63
CA VAL A 92 -0.02 -0.88 -26.12
C VAL A 92 1.32 -0.38 -26.65
N GLU A 93 2.40 -0.58 -25.92
CA GLU A 93 3.77 -0.22 -26.36
C GLU A 93 4.16 -0.98 -27.63
N HIS A 94 3.80 -2.26 -27.74
CA HIS A 94 4.03 -3.04 -28.95
C HIS A 94 3.30 -2.47 -30.16
N GLN A 95 2.05 -2.03 -29.99
CA GLN A 95 1.29 -1.37 -31.07
C GLN A 95 1.92 -0.04 -31.51
N VAL A 96 2.39 0.76 -30.55
CA VAL A 96 3.11 2.02 -30.81
C VAL A 96 4.37 1.75 -31.63
N LEU A 97 5.20 0.78 -31.19
CA LEU A 97 6.42 0.41 -31.89
C LEU A 97 6.14 -0.10 -33.31
N GLU A 98 5.14 -0.98 -33.48
CA GLU A 98 4.76 -1.46 -34.82
C GLU A 98 4.33 -0.32 -35.75
N PHE A 99 3.67 0.70 -35.21
CA PHE A 99 3.26 1.88 -35.96
C PHE A 99 4.45 2.78 -36.31
N GLU A 100 5.32 3.09 -35.35
CA GLU A 100 6.52 3.90 -35.56
C GLU A 100 7.43 3.27 -36.62
N GLU A 101 7.63 1.95 -36.57
CA GLU A 101 8.39 1.23 -37.59
C GLU A 101 7.72 1.31 -38.97
N TRP A 102 6.39 1.10 -39.01
CA TRP A 102 5.64 1.24 -40.25
C TRP A 102 5.76 2.66 -40.82
N GLU A 103 5.62 3.68 -39.99
CA GLU A 103 5.69 5.08 -40.40
C GLU A 103 7.08 5.45 -40.90
N TYR A 104 8.13 4.99 -40.21
CA TYR A 104 9.52 5.19 -40.63
C TYR A 104 9.76 4.62 -42.03
N ILE A 105 9.27 3.39 -42.29
CA ILE A 105 9.41 2.74 -43.59
C ILE A 105 8.54 3.39 -44.66
N HIS A 106 7.32 3.84 -44.35
CA HIS A 106 6.36 4.28 -45.37
C HIS A 106 6.32 5.80 -45.60
N ARG A 107 6.78 6.61 -44.64
CA ARG A 107 6.71 8.08 -44.72
C ARG A 107 8.05 8.79 -44.58
N TYR A 108 8.96 8.27 -43.74
CA TYR A 108 10.16 9.02 -43.32
C TYR A 108 11.50 8.37 -43.73
N HIS A 109 11.53 7.65 -44.85
CA HIS A 109 12.70 6.86 -45.23
C HIS A 109 14.01 7.69 -45.36
N PRO A 110 15.16 7.24 -44.79
CA PRO A 110 16.42 8.00 -44.74
C PRO A 110 17.01 8.38 -46.09
N TYR A 111 16.61 7.71 -47.18
CA TYR A 111 17.12 7.96 -48.54
C TYR A 111 16.63 9.27 -49.15
N PHE A 112 15.53 9.85 -48.67
CA PHE A 112 14.90 11.02 -49.30
C PHE A 112 15.02 12.31 -48.49
N GLN A 113 15.60 12.26 -47.29
CA GLN A 113 15.64 13.42 -46.41
C GLN A 113 16.69 14.48 -46.78
N ASN A 114 17.74 14.13 -47.55
CA ASN A 114 18.89 15.03 -47.77
C ASN A 114 19.61 14.93 -49.15
N PHE A 115 19.01 14.33 -50.18
CA PHE A 115 19.75 13.99 -51.42
C PHE A 115 19.31 14.75 -52.68
N ASP A 116 20.27 14.98 -53.57
CA ASP A 116 20.08 15.54 -54.91
C ASP A 116 19.27 14.57 -55.81
N LYS A 117 18.37 15.12 -56.63
CA LYS A 117 17.44 14.37 -57.50
C LYS A 117 18.15 13.50 -58.54
N SER A 118 19.45 13.69 -58.74
CA SER A 118 20.28 12.93 -59.68
C SER A 118 20.35 11.41 -59.41
N HIS A 119 20.04 10.95 -58.19
CA HIS A 119 20.07 9.53 -57.80
C HIS A 119 18.69 8.95 -57.44
N GLU A 120 17.61 9.65 -57.80
CA GLU A 120 16.25 9.35 -57.35
C GLU A 120 15.77 7.93 -57.68
N GLU A 121 16.15 7.39 -58.85
CA GLU A 121 15.73 6.05 -59.29
C GLU A 121 16.37 4.92 -58.45
N GLY A 122 17.67 5.03 -58.14
CA GLY A 122 18.37 4.07 -57.28
C GLY A 122 17.87 4.10 -55.84
N LEU A 123 17.62 5.30 -55.30
CA LEU A 123 17.07 5.48 -53.95
C LEU A 123 15.65 4.92 -53.83
N ARG A 124 14.82 5.07 -54.86
CA ARG A 124 13.48 4.44 -54.93
C ARG A 124 13.58 2.91 -54.96
N ALA A 125 14.50 2.34 -55.73
CA ALA A 125 14.69 0.89 -55.76
C ALA A 125 15.15 0.34 -54.40
N MET A 126 16.04 1.05 -53.69
CA MET A 126 16.45 0.68 -52.34
C MET A 126 15.30 0.78 -51.34
N TRP A 127 14.52 1.86 -51.39
CA TRP A 127 13.35 2.03 -50.52
C TRP A 127 12.29 0.94 -50.76
N GLU A 128 12.00 0.62 -52.02
CA GLU A 128 11.06 -0.44 -52.38
C GLU A 128 11.52 -1.81 -51.84
N LYS A 129 12.84 -2.06 -51.88
CA LYS A 129 13.43 -3.25 -51.26
C LYS A 129 13.24 -3.25 -49.74
N ASP A 130 13.55 -2.15 -49.06
CA ASP A 130 13.44 -2.04 -47.61
C ASP A 130 11.97 -2.20 -47.15
N ARG A 131 11.01 -1.66 -47.92
CA ARG A 131 9.57 -1.88 -47.68
C ARG A 131 9.17 -3.35 -47.85
N LYS A 132 9.66 -4.00 -48.90
CA LYS A 132 9.38 -5.42 -49.16
C LYS A 132 9.96 -6.33 -48.07
N ASP A 133 11.20 -6.08 -47.68
CA ASP A 133 11.88 -6.82 -46.60
C ASP A 133 11.12 -6.66 -45.28
N PHE A 134 10.67 -5.44 -44.95
CA PHE A 134 9.82 -5.18 -43.78
C PHE A 134 8.49 -5.94 -43.83
N GLU A 135 7.80 -5.93 -44.97
CA GLU A 135 6.54 -6.67 -45.14
C GLU A 135 6.71 -8.19 -45.07
N GLU A 136 7.87 -8.72 -45.49
CA GLU A 136 8.20 -10.15 -45.38
C GLU A 136 8.50 -10.53 -43.92
N LEU A 137 9.29 -9.73 -43.20
CA LEU A 137 9.58 -9.92 -41.77
C LEU A 137 8.30 -9.94 -40.92
N ARG A 138 7.34 -9.04 -41.18
CA ARG A 138 6.06 -9.01 -40.45
C ARG A 138 5.18 -10.24 -40.68
N LYS A 139 5.39 -10.97 -41.77
CA LYS A 139 4.66 -12.22 -42.08
C LYS A 139 5.37 -13.45 -41.52
N GLU A 140 6.55 -13.29 -40.92
CA GLU A 140 7.22 -14.40 -40.27
C GLU A 140 6.36 -14.93 -39.11
N PRO A 141 6.25 -16.26 -38.96
CA PRO A 141 5.42 -16.88 -37.92
C PRO A 141 5.70 -16.33 -36.52
N ASP A 142 6.97 -16.08 -36.21
CA ASP A 142 7.41 -15.61 -34.90
C ASP A 142 6.88 -14.21 -34.56
N SER A 143 6.82 -13.31 -35.57
CA SER A 143 6.28 -11.95 -35.38
C SER A 143 4.76 -12.00 -35.16
N GLU A 144 4.03 -12.80 -35.94
CA GLU A 144 2.59 -12.94 -35.77
C GLU A 144 2.23 -13.65 -34.45
N GLU A 145 3.04 -14.63 -34.03
CA GLU A 145 2.87 -15.33 -32.76
C GLU A 145 3.07 -14.40 -31.58
N LEU A 146 4.11 -13.55 -31.59
CA LEU A 146 4.35 -12.56 -30.56
C LEU A 146 3.18 -11.58 -30.40
N THR A 147 2.72 -10.97 -31.50
CA THR A 147 1.59 -10.02 -31.47
C THR A 147 0.33 -10.70 -30.94
N ARG A 148 0.08 -11.96 -31.33
CA ARG A 148 -1.05 -12.76 -30.85
C ARG A 148 -0.94 -13.04 -29.36
N GLU A 149 0.23 -13.46 -28.88
CA GLU A 149 0.48 -13.74 -27.46
C GLU A 149 0.27 -12.50 -26.59
N LEU A 150 0.81 -11.35 -27.02
CA LEU A 150 0.63 -10.08 -26.32
C LEU A 150 -0.83 -9.65 -26.30
N LYS A 151 -1.56 -9.82 -27.41
CA LYS A 151 -2.99 -9.51 -27.47
C LYS A 151 -3.82 -10.40 -26.53
N THR A 152 -3.54 -11.70 -26.49
CA THR A 152 -4.22 -12.61 -25.55
C THR A 152 -3.98 -12.18 -24.11
N LYS A 153 -2.72 -11.91 -23.74
CA LYS A 153 -2.38 -11.42 -22.39
C LYS A 153 -3.06 -10.09 -22.06
N TYR A 154 -3.19 -9.19 -23.03
CA TYR A 154 -3.93 -7.94 -22.87
C TYR A 154 -5.41 -8.19 -22.57
N ASP A 155 -6.07 -9.04 -23.37
CA ASP A 155 -7.50 -9.33 -23.21
C ASP A 155 -7.79 -10.00 -21.87
N ASP A 156 -6.99 -10.99 -21.51
CA ASP A 156 -7.07 -11.68 -20.22
C ASP A 156 -6.85 -10.69 -19.07
N ALA A 157 -5.86 -9.80 -19.19
CA ALA A 157 -5.57 -8.81 -18.16
C ALA A 157 -6.69 -7.79 -17.96
N ILE A 158 -7.37 -7.35 -19.02
CA ILE A 158 -8.54 -6.48 -18.90
C ILE A 158 -9.68 -7.18 -18.16
N LEU A 159 -9.95 -8.46 -18.48
CA LEU A 159 -10.99 -9.24 -17.81
C LEU A 159 -10.66 -9.50 -16.33
N GLU A 160 -9.41 -9.86 -16.04
CA GLU A 160 -8.94 -10.09 -14.67
C GLU A 160 -8.97 -8.81 -13.83
N LEU A 161 -8.66 -7.65 -14.41
CA LEU A 161 -8.76 -6.36 -13.70
C LEU A 161 -10.19 -6.08 -13.25
N LEU A 162 -11.19 -6.35 -14.10
CA LEU A 162 -12.60 -6.18 -13.74
C LEU A 162 -12.98 -7.09 -12.58
N GLN A 163 -12.52 -8.34 -12.59
CA GLN A 163 -12.75 -9.27 -11.49
C GLN A 163 -12.11 -8.81 -10.18
N ILE A 164 -10.87 -8.34 -10.22
CA ILE A 164 -10.19 -7.81 -9.01
C ILE A 164 -10.92 -6.59 -8.47
N VAL A 165 -11.35 -5.69 -9.34
CA VAL A 165 -12.12 -4.51 -8.94
C VAL A 165 -13.41 -4.89 -8.22
N GLU A 166 -14.09 -5.97 -8.65
CA GLU A 166 -15.30 -6.46 -8.00
C GLU A 166 -15.02 -7.20 -6.68
N LEU A 167 -14.03 -8.10 -6.67
CA LEU A 167 -13.74 -8.98 -5.54
C LEU A 167 -13.02 -8.25 -4.40
N GLU A 168 -12.09 -7.35 -4.75
CA GLU A 168 -11.22 -6.65 -3.80
C GLU A 168 -11.70 -5.21 -3.50
N ALA A 169 -12.90 -4.83 -3.98
CA ALA A 169 -13.51 -3.51 -3.79
C ALA A 169 -13.54 -3.04 -2.33
N ILE A 170 -13.61 -3.97 -1.39
CA ILE A 170 -13.66 -3.69 0.06
C ILE A 170 -12.28 -3.23 0.58
N TYR A 171 -11.21 -3.66 -0.07
CA TYR A 171 -9.84 -3.40 0.37
C TYR A 171 -9.19 -2.25 -0.39
N ILE A 172 -9.51 -2.05 -1.66
CA ILE A 172 -8.92 -1.00 -2.50
C ILE A 172 -9.73 0.30 -2.46
N SER A 173 -9.07 1.44 -2.73
CA SER A 173 -9.76 2.73 -2.88
C SER A 173 -10.85 2.68 -3.96
N SER A 174 -11.99 3.33 -3.68
CA SER A 174 -13.09 3.51 -4.63
C SER A 174 -12.71 4.28 -5.90
N GLU A 175 -11.57 4.98 -5.88
CA GLU A 175 -11.02 5.68 -7.05
C GLU A 175 -10.42 4.71 -8.08
N ILE A 176 -9.92 3.54 -7.64
CA ILE A 176 -9.31 2.55 -8.51
C ILE A 176 -10.27 2.05 -9.61
N PRO A 177 -11.49 1.61 -9.30
CA PRO A 177 -12.48 1.27 -10.34
C PRO A 177 -12.70 2.38 -11.37
N ILE A 178 -12.68 3.65 -10.95
CA ILE A 178 -12.93 4.80 -11.82
C ILE A 178 -11.77 4.94 -12.81
N GLU A 179 -10.54 4.93 -12.31
CA GLU A 179 -9.34 5.07 -13.15
C GLU A 179 -9.17 3.90 -14.13
N LEU A 180 -9.46 2.67 -13.70
CA LEU A 180 -9.37 1.49 -14.56
C LEU A 180 -10.46 1.48 -15.65
N ASN A 181 -11.67 1.94 -15.33
CA ASN A 181 -12.73 2.05 -16.34
C ASN A 181 -12.42 3.17 -17.35
N ASN A 182 -11.93 4.32 -16.89
CA ASN A 182 -11.49 5.40 -17.79
C ASN A 182 -10.41 4.91 -18.75
N MET A 183 -9.40 4.20 -18.23
CA MET A 183 -8.36 3.58 -19.05
C MET A 183 -8.97 2.65 -20.10
N ARG A 184 -9.81 1.70 -19.68
CA ARG A 184 -10.45 0.75 -20.61
C ARG A 184 -11.23 1.47 -21.70
N ASP A 185 -12.01 2.48 -21.33
CA ASP A 185 -12.84 3.24 -22.28
C ASP A 185 -11.97 4.00 -23.28
N GLU A 186 -10.89 4.63 -22.83
CA GLU A 186 -9.98 5.35 -23.72
C GLU A 186 -9.17 4.42 -24.63
N LEU A 187 -8.74 3.26 -24.12
CA LEU A 187 -8.06 2.24 -24.93
C LEU A 187 -8.99 1.59 -25.98
N GLY A 188 -10.30 1.55 -25.70
CA GLY A 188 -11.30 1.00 -26.62
C GLY A 188 -11.80 1.97 -27.69
N LYS A 189 -11.38 3.24 -27.67
CA LYS A 189 -11.85 4.28 -28.59
C LYS A 189 -10.84 4.63 -29.67
N THR A 190 -11.38 4.86 -30.86
CA THR A 190 -10.74 5.58 -31.97
C THR A 190 -11.53 6.86 -32.22
N TYR A 191 -10.87 8.01 -32.29
CA TYR A 191 -11.50 9.30 -32.52
C TYR A 191 -11.36 9.74 -33.98
N ASP A 192 -12.44 10.19 -34.62
CA ASP A 192 -12.40 10.56 -36.05
C ASP A 192 -11.45 11.73 -36.38
N ALA A 193 -11.13 12.55 -35.38
CA ALA A 193 -10.27 13.72 -35.52
C ALA A 193 -8.78 13.42 -35.31
N GLU A 194 -8.43 12.21 -34.81
CA GLU A 194 -7.05 11.84 -34.52
C GLU A 194 -6.41 11.15 -35.73
N ASP A 195 -5.16 11.49 -36.04
CA ASP A 195 -4.37 10.65 -36.92
C ASP A 195 -3.75 9.47 -36.14
N TRP A 196 -3.08 8.56 -36.85
CA TRP A 196 -2.53 7.37 -36.20
C TRP A 196 -1.41 7.69 -35.19
N ASP A 197 -0.63 8.74 -35.42
CA ASP A 197 0.42 9.14 -34.48
C ASP A 197 -0.22 9.69 -33.18
N GLU A 198 -1.21 10.58 -33.33
CA GLU A 198 -2.02 11.08 -32.22
C GLU A 198 -2.73 9.94 -31.47
N HIS A 199 -3.27 8.95 -32.18
CA HIS A 199 -3.91 7.77 -31.61
C HIS A 199 -2.95 7.00 -30.70
N PHE A 200 -1.81 6.55 -31.22
CA PHE A 200 -0.87 5.71 -30.47
C PHE A 200 -0.21 6.48 -29.32
N SER A 201 0.10 7.76 -29.53
CA SER A 201 0.58 8.67 -28.48
C SER A 201 -0.42 8.79 -27.33
N ARG A 202 -1.72 8.96 -27.65
CA ARG A 202 -2.79 8.99 -26.64
C ARG A 202 -2.90 7.68 -25.88
N LEU A 203 -2.88 6.53 -26.55
CA LEU A 203 -2.95 5.22 -25.88
C LEU A 203 -1.79 5.03 -24.89
N ALA A 204 -0.57 5.36 -25.31
CA ALA A 204 0.61 5.28 -24.46
C ALA A 204 0.51 6.22 -23.25
N SER A 205 0.13 7.49 -23.48
CA SER A 205 -0.06 8.47 -22.40
C SER A 205 -1.12 8.03 -21.41
N GLN A 206 -2.28 7.57 -21.90
CA GLN A 206 -3.36 7.08 -21.05
C GLN A 206 -2.91 5.92 -20.15
N MET A 207 -2.09 5.02 -20.69
CA MET A 207 -1.57 3.89 -19.93
C MET A 207 -0.63 4.34 -18.81
N ASP A 208 0.28 5.26 -19.12
CA ASP A 208 1.22 5.83 -18.14
C ASP A 208 0.51 6.65 -17.06
N GLU A 209 -0.45 7.49 -17.45
CA GLU A 209 -1.28 8.26 -16.53
C GLU A 209 -2.04 7.34 -15.57
N THR A 210 -2.66 6.28 -16.08
CA THR A 210 -3.41 5.32 -15.26
C THR A 210 -2.49 4.63 -14.25
N ILE A 211 -1.34 4.13 -14.69
CA ILE A 211 -0.34 3.51 -13.81
C ILE A 211 0.14 4.50 -12.73
N ASN A 212 0.38 5.76 -13.11
CA ASN A 212 0.82 6.79 -12.18
C ASN A 212 -0.24 7.08 -11.12
N LYS A 213 -1.51 7.24 -11.51
CA LYS A 213 -2.61 7.45 -10.56
C LYS A 213 -2.81 6.27 -9.62
N VAL A 214 -2.81 5.03 -10.13
CA VAL A 214 -2.89 3.83 -9.28
C VAL A 214 -1.71 3.76 -8.31
N ARG A 215 -0.51 4.19 -8.73
CA ARG A 215 0.67 4.32 -7.86
C ARG A 215 0.50 5.36 -6.76
N GLU A 216 -0.04 6.53 -7.08
CA GLU A 216 -0.30 7.57 -6.09
C GLU A 216 -1.34 7.10 -5.05
N ILE A 217 -2.45 6.54 -5.50
CA ILE A 217 -3.51 6.01 -4.63
C ILE A 217 -2.95 4.91 -3.73
N SER A 218 -2.22 3.94 -4.29
CA SER A 218 -1.65 2.83 -3.53
C SER A 218 -0.63 3.29 -2.48
N ARG A 219 0.19 4.31 -2.76
CA ARG A 219 1.10 4.89 -1.76
C ARG A 219 0.35 5.48 -0.58
N VAL A 220 -0.73 6.20 -0.83
CA VAL A 220 -1.58 6.77 0.22
C VAL A 220 -2.22 5.65 1.05
N GLU A 221 -2.81 4.65 0.41
CA GLU A 221 -3.48 3.53 1.09
C GLU A 221 -2.52 2.64 1.91
N LEU A 222 -1.33 2.38 1.37
CA LEU A 222 -0.30 1.54 2.00
C LEU A 222 0.61 2.31 2.96
N LYS A 223 0.47 3.65 3.04
CA LYS A 223 1.28 4.55 3.86
C LYS A 223 2.78 4.44 3.55
N LEU A 224 3.10 4.44 2.25
CA LEU A 224 4.45 4.36 1.70
C LEU A 224 5.02 5.75 1.34
#